data_AF-Q2RPG6-F1
#
_entry.id   AF-Q2RPG6-F1
#
_cell.length_a   1.000
_cell.length_b   1.000
_cell.length_c   1.000
_cell.angle_alpha   90.00
_cell.angle_beta   90.00
_cell.angle_gamma   90.00
#
_symmetry.space_group_name_H-M   'P 1'
#
loop_
_entity.id
_entity.type
_entity.pdbx_description
1 polymer ?
#
loop_
_entity_poly.entity_id
_entity_poly.type
_entity_poly.pdbx_seq_one_letter_code
_entity_poly.pdbx_strand_id
1 'polypeptide(L)'
;MSGRGLWRLWHAALLGSGVVAYLTADEDTYRMHQAAGYLFVVLILGRLIAALAGSGAFALRRPARLSAQGRPGVRASLRPLLPWMTAGLLLVLGLAGLSGVGADWSKAFKGVHEILGEVTPWVVFAHVVLVVAVFAGPLAGRKARRRPMGGGSRVLPGLCLAAALATGLASGLAASRPAWAGPPQDAVLAVLAERARAAEGAFAGFDSRRGEALYRALSTNDPELTSCAACHGVDPRAAGRHVKSGRAIEPVAVSANPERFGDIAKVDKRFTRDCKAVLGRACTALEQGDYARFLIER
;
A
#
# COMPACT_ATOMS: atom_id res chain seq x y z
N MET A 1 13.80 34.16 3.40
CA MET A 1 14.23 32.86 2.83
C MET A 1 14.03 32.89 1.31
N SER A 2 14.94 32.36 0.49
CA SER A 2 14.77 32.42 -0.98
C SER A 2 13.69 31.45 -1.48
N GLY A 3 13.03 31.76 -2.61
CA GLY A 3 11.99 30.90 -3.18
C GLY A 3 12.46 29.47 -3.50
N ARG A 4 13.75 29.29 -3.85
CA ARG A 4 14.37 27.96 -4.01
C ARG A 4 14.57 27.22 -2.68
N GLY A 5 14.88 27.95 -1.60
CA GLY A 5 14.97 27.38 -0.25
C GLY A 5 13.61 26.91 0.26
N LEU A 6 12.58 27.76 0.10
CA LEU A 6 11.21 27.45 0.47
C LEU A 6 10.66 26.20 -0.27
N TRP A 7 10.89 26.10 -1.60
CA TRP A 7 10.51 24.92 -2.37
C TRP A 7 11.16 23.63 -1.84
N ARG A 8 12.47 23.66 -1.53
CA ARG A 8 13.19 22.50 -0.99
C ARG A 8 12.67 22.07 0.37
N LEU A 9 12.39 23.02 1.26
CA LEU A 9 11.85 22.73 2.59
C LEU A 9 10.43 22.19 2.52
N TRP A 10 9.56 22.75 1.68
CA TRP A 10 8.21 22.22 1.45
C TRP A 10 8.26 20.78 0.90
N HIS A 11 9.13 20.52 -0.08
CA HIS A 11 9.28 19.18 -0.66
C HIS A 11 9.88 18.17 0.34
N ALA A 12 10.82 18.60 1.19
CA ALA A 12 11.39 17.77 2.25
C ALA A 12 10.34 17.47 3.34
N ALA A 13 9.51 18.45 3.72
CA ALA A 13 8.41 18.27 4.66
C ALA A 13 7.35 17.30 4.11
N LEU A 14 6.97 17.43 2.83
CA LEU A 14 6.01 16.54 2.18
C LEU A 14 6.55 15.10 2.07
N LEU A 15 7.82 14.94 1.70
CA LEU A 15 8.48 13.64 1.67
C LEU A 15 8.54 13.02 3.07
N GLY A 16 8.94 13.81 4.07
CA GLY A 16 9.06 13.36 5.46
C GLY A 16 7.73 12.91 6.04
N SER A 17 6.67 13.72 5.91
CA SER A 17 5.34 13.34 6.40
C SER A 17 4.75 12.16 5.65
N GLY A 18 4.96 12.05 4.34
CA GLY A 18 4.53 10.90 3.55
C GLY A 18 5.25 9.60 3.92
N VAL A 19 6.57 9.65 4.15
CA VAL A 19 7.36 8.49 4.58
C VAL A 19 6.99 8.06 6.00
N VAL A 20 6.84 8.99 6.94
CA VAL A 20 6.38 8.67 8.30
C VAL A 20 4.99 8.04 8.24
N ALA A 21 4.04 8.64 7.52
CA ALA A 21 2.69 8.08 7.38
C ALA A 21 2.70 6.67 6.78
N TYR A 22 3.52 6.40 5.76
CA TYR A 22 3.63 5.07 5.17
C TYR A 22 4.23 4.03 6.14
N LEU A 23 5.30 4.39 6.85
CA LEU A 23 5.99 3.47 7.77
C LEU A 23 5.22 3.21 9.08
N THR A 24 4.30 4.11 9.46
CA THR A 24 3.49 4.01 10.70
C THR A 24 2.04 3.57 10.45
N ALA A 25 1.73 3.07 9.25
CA ALA A 25 0.39 2.64 8.84
C ALA A 25 -0.10 1.33 9.53
N ASP A 26 0.58 0.88 10.57
CA ASP A 26 0.14 -0.21 11.45
C ASP A 26 -0.88 0.27 12.51
N GLU A 27 -1.39 -0.66 13.33
CA GLU A 27 -2.44 -0.37 14.30
C GLU A 27 -1.93 0.10 15.66
N ASP A 28 -0.64 -0.11 15.97
CA ASP A 28 0.01 0.32 17.20
C ASP A 28 0.48 1.78 17.09
N THR A 29 1.13 2.13 15.98
CA THR A 29 1.64 3.48 15.69
C THR A 29 0.65 4.38 14.95
N TYR A 30 -0.61 3.95 14.80
CA TYR A 30 -1.68 4.64 14.06
C TYR A 30 -1.82 6.15 14.33
N ARG A 31 -1.57 6.62 15.56
CA ARG A 31 -1.59 8.06 15.89
C ARG A 31 -0.49 8.85 15.17
N MET A 32 0.68 8.26 14.97
CA MET A 32 1.77 8.84 14.18
C MET A 32 1.39 8.91 12.70
N HIS A 33 0.80 7.85 12.16
CA HIS A 33 0.28 7.82 10.79
C HIS A 33 -0.76 8.90 10.56
N GLN A 34 -1.74 9.03 11.45
CA GLN A 34 -2.80 10.03 11.33
C GLN A 34 -2.24 11.46 11.42
N ALA A 35 -1.35 11.75 12.37
CA ALA A 35 -0.73 13.07 12.51
C ALA A 35 0.15 13.44 11.30
N ALA A 36 0.96 12.49 10.81
CA ALA A 36 1.77 12.69 9.61
C ALA A 36 0.93 12.83 8.35
N GLY A 37 -0.16 12.06 8.22
CA GLY A 37 -1.15 12.14 7.14
C GLY A 37 -1.85 13.50 7.08
N TYR A 38 -2.24 14.07 8.22
CA TYR A 38 -2.81 15.43 8.28
C TYR A 38 -1.81 16.49 7.82
N LEU A 39 -0.55 16.43 8.27
CA LEU A 39 0.49 17.34 7.78
C LEU A 39 0.72 17.17 6.26
N PHE A 40 0.74 15.93 5.76
CA PHE A 40 0.86 15.64 4.33
C PHE A 40 -0.29 16.27 3.52
N VAL A 41 -1.54 16.09 3.95
CA VAL A 41 -2.73 16.69 3.31
C VAL A 41 -2.63 18.22 3.29
N VAL A 42 -2.29 18.85 4.42
CA VAL A 42 -2.12 20.31 4.50
C VAL A 42 -1.05 20.80 3.51
N LEU A 43 0.07 20.08 3.37
CA LEU A 43 1.14 20.42 2.43
C LEU A 43 0.71 20.25 0.96
N ILE A 44 -0.09 19.23 0.62
CA ILE A 44 -0.68 19.05 -0.72
C ILE A 44 -1.73 20.14 -1.03
N LEU A 45 -2.64 20.43 -0.10
CA LEU A 45 -3.66 21.46 -0.30
C LEU A 45 -3.03 22.85 -0.45
N GLY A 46 -2.05 23.20 0.40
CA GLY A 46 -1.28 24.43 0.24
C GLY A 46 -0.55 24.51 -1.10
N ARG A 47 -0.05 23.38 -1.61
CA ARG A 47 0.58 23.27 -2.93
C ARG A 47 -0.40 23.48 -4.08
N LEU A 48 -1.63 23.01 -3.96
CA LEU A 48 -2.70 23.23 -4.94
C LEU A 48 -3.18 24.69 -4.92
N ILE A 49 -3.38 25.27 -3.74
CA ILE A 49 -3.76 26.69 -3.56
C ILE A 49 -2.70 27.60 -4.19
N ALA A 50 -1.41 27.38 -3.90
CA ALA A 50 -0.32 28.15 -4.49
C ALA A 50 -0.21 27.98 -6.02
N ALA A 51 -0.56 26.81 -6.56
CA ALA A 51 -0.64 26.60 -8.01
C ALA A 51 -1.75 27.43 -8.66
N LEU A 52 -2.95 27.41 -8.07
CA LEU A 52 -4.13 28.13 -8.56
C LEU A 52 -3.96 29.66 -8.46
N ALA A 53 -3.30 30.13 -7.39
CA ALA A 53 -2.88 31.52 -7.22
C ALA A 53 -1.74 31.96 -8.16
N GLY A 54 -1.22 31.07 -9.03
CA GLY A 54 -0.15 31.37 -9.98
C GLY A 54 1.19 31.74 -9.34
N SER A 55 1.43 31.40 -8.08
CA SER A 55 2.44 32.07 -7.26
C SER A 55 3.84 31.40 -7.31
N GLY A 56 4.79 32.14 -7.89
CA GLY A 56 6.24 31.90 -7.75
C GLY A 56 6.70 30.48 -8.09
N ALA A 57 7.54 29.90 -7.22
CA ALA A 57 8.10 28.55 -7.39
C ALA A 57 7.05 27.42 -7.35
N PHE A 58 5.80 27.74 -7.01
CA PHE A 58 4.69 26.79 -6.91
C PHE A 58 3.70 26.88 -8.09
N ALA A 59 3.90 27.77 -9.07
CA ALA A 59 3.05 27.79 -10.27
C ALA A 59 3.07 26.43 -11.00
N LEU A 60 1.89 25.93 -11.43
CA LEU A 60 1.82 24.78 -12.33
C LEU A 60 2.14 25.23 -13.75
N ARG A 61 3.22 24.69 -14.33
CA ARG A 61 3.57 24.97 -15.72
C ARG A 61 2.57 24.28 -16.65
N ARG A 62 1.95 25.02 -17.58
CA ARG A 62 1.03 24.43 -18.57
C ARG A 62 1.74 23.30 -19.35
N PRO A 63 1.08 22.16 -19.60
CA PRO A 63 1.64 21.10 -20.42
C PRO A 63 1.86 21.62 -21.85
N ALA A 64 3.10 21.55 -22.32
CA ALA A 64 3.42 21.86 -23.72
C ALA A 64 2.94 20.69 -24.61
N ARG A 65 2.38 21.01 -25.78
CA ARG A 65 2.10 19.99 -26.79
C ARG A 65 3.44 19.37 -27.23
N LEU A 66 3.46 18.05 -27.39
CA LEU A 66 4.59 17.33 -27.97
C LEU A 66 4.75 17.75 -29.44
N SER A 67 5.74 18.60 -29.74
CA SER A 67 6.09 18.93 -31.12
C SER A 67 6.94 17.81 -31.71
N ALA A 68 6.42 17.13 -32.73
CA ALA A 68 6.99 15.91 -33.29
C ALA A 68 7.98 16.17 -34.45
N GLN A 69 8.83 17.21 -34.33
CA GLN A 69 9.74 17.62 -35.39
C GLN A 69 11.21 17.31 -35.04
N GLY A 70 11.76 16.30 -35.71
CA GLY A 70 13.10 15.73 -35.45
C GLY A 70 13.09 14.58 -34.44
N ARG A 71 14.13 13.73 -34.45
CA ARG A 71 14.37 12.69 -33.43
C ARG A 71 15.02 13.34 -32.19
N PRO A 72 14.30 13.54 -31.07
CA PRO A 72 14.88 14.21 -29.91
C PRO A 72 15.71 13.21 -29.10
N GLY A 73 16.82 13.67 -28.51
CA GLY A 73 17.51 12.88 -27.49
C GLY A 73 16.60 12.65 -26.27
N VAL A 74 16.72 11.51 -25.59
CA VAL A 74 15.80 11.04 -24.53
C VAL A 74 15.33 12.13 -23.57
N ARG A 75 16.22 13.00 -23.05
CA ARG A 75 15.86 14.10 -22.15
C ARG A 75 14.91 15.13 -22.76
N ALA A 76 15.06 15.43 -24.05
CA ALA A 76 14.19 16.36 -24.76
C ALA A 76 12.77 15.78 -24.89
N SER A 77 12.65 14.49 -25.16
CA SER A 77 11.36 13.76 -25.21
C SER A 77 10.68 13.67 -23.84
N LEU A 78 11.44 13.58 -22.74
CA LEU A 78 10.90 13.47 -21.38
C LEU A 78 10.50 14.83 -20.75
N ARG A 79 11.10 15.95 -21.17
CA ARG A 79 10.83 17.29 -20.60
C ARG A 79 9.35 17.72 -20.67
N PRO A 80 8.58 17.48 -21.75
CA PRO A 80 7.14 17.78 -21.80
C PRO A 80 6.28 16.95 -20.84
N LEU A 81 6.78 15.83 -20.31
CA LEU A 81 6.05 14.97 -19.37
C LEU A 81 6.08 15.49 -17.92
N LEU A 82 7.06 16.34 -17.55
CA LEU A 82 7.17 16.90 -16.20
C LEU A 82 5.91 17.59 -15.65
N PRO A 83 5.20 18.47 -16.39
CA PRO A 83 3.95 19.06 -15.90
C PRO A 83 2.83 18.02 -15.73
N TRP A 84 2.72 17.04 -16.64
CA TRP A 84 1.77 15.94 -16.53
C TRP A 84 2.05 15.05 -15.32
N MET A 85 3.32 14.68 -15.11
CA MET A 85 3.77 13.95 -13.92
C MET A 85 3.44 14.74 -12.64
N THR A 86 3.70 16.05 -12.61
CA THR A 86 3.37 16.90 -11.45
C THR A 86 1.88 16.89 -11.17
N ALA A 87 1.03 17.02 -12.19
CA ALA A 87 -0.42 16.97 -12.04
C ALA A 87 -0.89 15.58 -11.55
N GLY A 88 -0.38 14.49 -12.13
CA GLY A 88 -0.71 13.12 -11.73
C GLY A 88 -0.28 12.80 -10.29
N LEU A 89 0.91 13.24 -9.87
CA LEU A 89 1.36 13.12 -8.48
C LEU A 89 0.44 13.87 -7.51
N LEU A 90 0.13 15.14 -7.78
CA LEU A 90 -0.73 15.92 -6.91
C LEU A 90 -2.15 15.34 -6.83
N LEU A 91 -2.64 14.74 -7.93
CA LEU A 91 -3.92 14.03 -7.94
C LEU A 91 -3.87 12.76 -7.10
N VAL A 92 -2.94 11.83 -7.36
CA VAL A 92 -2.86 10.55 -6.63
C VAL A 92 -2.56 10.77 -5.14
N LEU A 93 -1.56 11.60 -4.82
CA LEU A 93 -1.18 11.91 -3.44
C LEU A 93 -2.28 12.69 -2.71
N GLY A 94 -2.97 13.60 -3.41
CA GLY A 94 -4.10 14.34 -2.86
C GLY A 94 -5.29 13.42 -2.55
N LEU A 95 -5.66 12.54 -3.49
CA LEU A 95 -6.71 11.55 -3.28
C LEU A 95 -6.36 10.58 -2.14
N ALA A 96 -5.12 10.08 -2.10
CA ALA A 96 -4.65 9.17 -1.05
C ALA A 96 -4.72 9.82 0.33
N GLY A 97 -4.26 11.08 0.46
CA GLY A 97 -4.33 11.84 1.70
C GLY A 97 -5.76 12.14 2.13
N LEU A 98 -6.59 12.67 1.22
CA LEU A 98 -7.98 13.05 1.52
C LEU A 98 -8.87 11.85 1.85
N SER A 99 -8.70 10.72 1.17
CA SER A 99 -9.41 9.48 1.53
C SER A 99 -8.95 8.93 2.88
N GLY A 100 -7.70 9.17 3.27
CA GLY A 100 -7.19 8.86 4.61
C GLY A 100 -7.87 9.65 5.72
N VAL A 101 -8.09 10.96 5.52
CA VAL A 101 -8.84 11.81 6.46
C VAL A 101 -10.27 11.30 6.66
N GLY A 102 -10.93 10.85 5.59
CA GLY A 102 -12.29 10.30 5.66
C GLY A 102 -12.38 8.82 6.06
N ALA A 103 -11.26 8.11 6.22
CA ALA A 103 -11.24 6.65 6.36
C ALA A 103 -11.90 6.13 7.65
N ASP A 104 -11.89 6.92 8.73
CA ASP A 104 -12.55 6.57 9.99
C ASP A 104 -14.06 6.95 10.01
N TRP A 105 -14.56 7.61 8.95
CA TRP A 105 -15.99 7.97 8.82
C TRP A 105 -16.75 7.13 7.80
N SER A 106 -16.06 6.49 6.85
CA SER A 106 -16.71 5.65 5.83
C SER A 106 -15.82 4.51 5.35
N LYS A 107 -16.39 3.30 5.28
CA LYS A 107 -15.77 2.12 4.67
C LYS A 107 -15.34 2.37 3.22
N ALA A 108 -16.07 3.20 2.48
CA ALA A 108 -15.72 3.57 1.11
C ALA A 108 -14.42 4.39 1.06
N PHE A 109 -14.26 5.40 1.93
CA PHE A 109 -13.02 6.17 2.02
C PHE A 109 -11.84 5.30 2.48
N LYS A 110 -12.07 4.39 3.44
CA LYS A 110 -11.07 3.41 3.88
C LYS A 110 -10.60 2.51 2.73
N GLY A 111 -11.52 1.94 1.94
CA GLY A 111 -11.19 1.10 0.80
C GLY A 111 -10.41 1.84 -0.29
N VAL A 112 -10.82 3.08 -0.61
CA VAL A 112 -10.07 3.96 -1.52
C VAL A 112 -8.68 4.27 -0.98
N HIS A 113 -8.55 4.54 0.32
CA HIS A 113 -7.25 4.81 0.96
C HIS A 113 -6.33 3.58 0.97
N GLU A 114 -6.85 2.37 1.21
CA GLU A 114 -6.08 1.11 1.15
C GLU A 114 -5.48 0.92 -0.26
N ILE A 115 -6.32 1.01 -1.30
CA ILE A 115 -5.88 0.89 -2.71
C ILE A 115 -4.87 1.97 -3.10
N LEU A 116 -5.15 3.24 -2.77
CA LEU A 116 -4.24 4.34 -3.10
C LEU A 116 -2.94 4.29 -2.29
N GLY A 117 -2.97 3.75 -1.08
CA GLY A 117 -1.79 3.52 -0.24
C GLY A 117 -0.82 2.50 -0.86
N GLU A 118 -1.34 1.43 -1.46
CA GLU A 118 -0.53 0.43 -2.18
C GLU A 118 0.03 0.96 -3.51
N VAL A 119 -0.74 1.78 -4.23
CA VAL A 119 -0.32 2.36 -5.52
C VAL A 119 0.68 3.52 -5.35
N THR A 120 0.57 4.30 -4.27
CA THR A 120 1.36 5.53 -4.06
C THR A 120 2.89 5.33 -4.14
N PRO A 121 3.51 4.32 -3.49
CA PRO A 121 4.94 4.06 -3.60
C PRO A 121 5.43 3.88 -5.03
N TRP A 122 4.65 3.21 -5.88
CA TRP A 122 5.00 3.00 -7.30
C TRP A 122 4.95 4.30 -8.11
N VAL A 123 3.97 5.17 -7.84
CA VAL A 123 3.86 6.48 -8.47
C VAL A 123 5.01 7.41 -8.04
N VAL A 124 5.40 7.36 -6.76
CA VAL A 124 6.58 8.09 -6.25
C VAL A 124 7.89 7.52 -6.83
N PHE A 125 8.02 6.20 -6.99
CA PHE A 125 9.17 5.59 -7.65
C PHE A 125 9.29 6.02 -9.12
N ALA A 126 8.19 5.98 -9.88
CA ALA A 126 8.15 6.47 -11.26
C ALA A 126 8.54 7.95 -11.37
N HIS A 127 8.12 8.78 -10.40
CA HIS A 127 8.56 10.18 -10.30
C HIS A 127 10.07 10.31 -10.13
N VAL A 128 10.67 9.58 -9.17
CA VAL A 128 12.12 9.60 -8.92
C VAL A 128 12.88 9.17 -10.18
N VAL A 129 12.45 8.08 -10.85
CA VAL A 129 13.06 7.61 -12.09
C VAL A 129 13.01 8.68 -13.19
N LEU A 130 11.86 9.35 -13.40
CA LEU A 130 11.73 10.39 -14.42
C LEU A 130 12.61 11.62 -14.10
N VAL A 131 12.67 12.05 -12.84
CA VAL A 131 13.52 13.16 -12.39
C VAL A 131 15.00 12.82 -12.60
N VAL A 132 15.43 11.62 -12.22
CA VAL A 132 16.80 11.14 -12.46
C VAL A 132 17.12 11.12 -13.96
N ALA A 133 16.25 10.54 -14.80
CA ALA A 133 16.47 10.47 -16.25
C ALA A 133 16.61 11.86 -16.92
N VAL A 134 15.87 12.86 -16.43
CA VAL A 134 15.93 14.24 -16.96
C VAL A 134 17.13 15.03 -16.43
N PHE A 135 17.45 14.93 -15.14
CA PHE A 135 18.40 15.82 -14.47
C PHE A 135 19.76 15.20 -14.12
N ALA A 136 19.85 13.91 -13.80
CA ALA A 136 21.14 13.26 -13.65
C ALA A 136 21.75 13.11 -15.05
N GLY A 137 22.84 13.81 -15.34
CA GLY A 137 23.59 13.70 -16.61
C GLY A 137 24.00 12.25 -16.90
N PRO A 138 24.37 11.88 -18.14
CA PRO A 138 24.95 10.56 -18.37
C PRO A 138 26.17 10.42 -17.46
N LEU A 139 26.14 9.46 -16.53
CA LEU A 139 27.20 9.24 -15.54
C LEU A 139 28.57 8.98 -16.21
N ALA A 140 28.55 8.48 -17.45
CA ALA A 140 29.70 8.34 -18.35
C ALA A 140 30.41 9.66 -18.74
N GLY A 141 29.81 10.84 -18.54
CA GLY A 141 30.35 12.10 -19.07
C GLY A 141 31.47 12.77 -18.26
N ARG A 142 31.77 12.33 -17.02
CA ARG A 142 32.70 13.05 -16.11
C ARG A 142 34.16 12.58 -16.12
N LYS A 143 34.56 11.64 -17.00
CA LYS A 143 35.97 11.23 -17.17
C LYS A 143 36.39 11.15 -18.65
N ALA A 144 36.38 12.27 -19.36
CA ALA A 144 36.98 12.36 -20.70
C ALA A 144 37.63 13.73 -21.02
N ARG A 145 38.24 14.40 -20.04
CA ARG A 145 39.14 15.55 -20.30
C ARG A 145 40.59 15.07 -20.50
N ARG A 146 40.80 14.20 -21.50
CA ARG A 146 42.13 13.87 -22.04
C ARG A 146 42.27 14.47 -23.44
N ARG A 147 43.49 14.92 -23.76
CA ARG A 147 43.81 15.72 -24.96
C ARG A 147 43.62 14.88 -26.25
N PRO A 148 43.30 15.50 -27.39
CA PRO A 148 43.18 14.78 -28.67
C PRO A 148 44.57 14.48 -29.25
N MET A 149 44.86 13.20 -29.51
CA MET A 149 45.89 12.75 -30.46
C MET A 149 45.48 11.39 -31.05
N GLY A 150 45.77 11.18 -32.33
CA GLY A 150 45.69 9.87 -33.00
C GLY A 150 44.34 9.55 -33.64
N GLY A 151 44.32 9.40 -34.97
CA GLY A 151 43.15 8.94 -35.71
C GLY A 151 42.91 7.43 -35.57
N GLY A 152 41.72 6.97 -35.95
CA GLY A 152 41.35 5.56 -35.92
C GLY A 152 39.85 5.35 -36.10
N SER A 153 39.43 5.08 -37.33
CA SER A 153 38.03 4.90 -37.72
C SER A 153 37.37 3.68 -37.06
N ARG A 154 36.11 3.80 -36.57
CA ARG A 154 35.01 2.82 -36.78
C ARG A 154 33.66 3.23 -36.15
N VAL A 155 32.75 3.62 -37.05
CA VAL A 155 31.27 3.53 -37.07
C VAL A 155 30.83 2.05 -36.87
N LEU A 156 29.74 1.60 -36.22
CA LEU A 156 28.51 2.15 -35.56
C LEU A 156 28.19 1.30 -34.27
N PRO A 157 27.13 1.61 -33.47
CA PRO A 157 26.84 0.97 -32.16
C PRO A 157 25.76 -0.15 -32.22
N GLY A 158 25.57 -0.85 -31.10
CA GLY A 158 24.55 -1.91 -30.96
C GLY A 158 24.03 -2.11 -29.53
N LEU A 159 23.46 -1.06 -28.92
CA LEU A 159 22.83 -1.15 -27.59
C LEU A 159 21.42 -0.53 -27.60
N CYS A 160 20.55 -1.16 -28.40
CA CYS A 160 19.10 -0.92 -28.45
C CYS A 160 18.38 -2.24 -28.73
N LEU A 161 17.86 -2.91 -27.70
CA LEU A 161 16.71 -3.80 -27.84
C LEU A 161 15.87 -3.79 -26.55
N ALA A 162 15.27 -2.63 -26.28
CA ALA A 162 14.09 -2.53 -25.45
C ALA A 162 12.91 -2.14 -26.37
N ALA A 163 11.73 -2.65 -26.05
CA ALA A 163 10.47 -2.57 -26.81
C ALA A 163 10.36 -3.50 -28.04
N ALA A 164 9.69 -4.63 -27.85
CA ALA A 164 8.90 -5.31 -28.86
C ALA A 164 7.71 -6.01 -28.17
N LEU A 165 6.49 -5.54 -28.47
CA LEU A 165 5.24 -6.31 -28.67
C LEU A 165 4.88 -7.37 -27.59
N ALA A 166 3.83 -7.23 -26.77
CA ALA A 166 2.54 -6.57 -26.98
C ALA A 166 1.76 -7.08 -28.21
N THR A 167 1.61 -8.41 -28.33
CA THR A 167 0.62 -9.05 -29.22
C THR A 167 -0.02 -10.28 -28.56
N GLY A 168 -1.33 -10.19 -28.33
CA GLY A 168 -2.31 -11.29 -28.37
C GLY A 168 -2.00 -12.64 -27.72
N LEU A 169 -2.61 -12.89 -26.56
CA LEU A 169 -3.15 -14.22 -26.24
C LEU A 169 -4.64 -14.12 -25.90
N ALA A 170 -5.45 -13.91 -26.93
CA ALA A 170 -6.90 -13.99 -26.87
C ALA A 170 -7.35 -15.36 -27.38
N SER A 171 -7.41 -16.35 -26.49
CA SER A 171 -8.19 -17.60 -26.61
C SER A 171 -8.08 -18.35 -25.29
N GLY A 172 -9.21 -18.60 -24.61
CA GLY A 172 -9.17 -19.19 -23.27
C GLY A 172 -10.31 -18.79 -22.32
N LEU A 173 -11.32 -18.02 -22.76
CA LEU A 173 -12.62 -17.99 -22.05
C LEU A 173 -13.36 -19.31 -22.28
N ALA A 174 -12.83 -20.39 -21.71
CA ALA A 174 -13.69 -21.46 -21.24
C ALA A 174 -14.59 -20.82 -20.18
N ALA A 175 -15.90 -20.78 -20.44
CA ALA A 175 -16.87 -20.35 -19.45
C ALA A 175 -16.84 -21.35 -18.30
N SER A 176 -15.99 -21.10 -17.30
CA SER A 176 -16.16 -21.66 -15.97
C SER A 176 -17.56 -21.25 -15.53
N ARG A 177 -18.48 -22.22 -15.58
CA ARG A 177 -19.81 -22.12 -14.97
C ARG A 177 -19.62 -21.50 -13.58
N PRO A 178 -20.57 -20.70 -13.08
CA PRO A 178 -20.66 -20.51 -11.65
C PRO A 178 -20.94 -21.89 -11.06
N ALA A 179 -19.89 -22.61 -10.69
CA ALA A 179 -19.95 -23.38 -9.47
C ALA A 179 -20.52 -22.42 -8.43
N TRP A 180 -21.53 -22.86 -7.70
CA TRP A 180 -21.96 -22.16 -6.51
C TRP A 180 -20.79 -22.24 -5.53
N ALA A 181 -19.86 -21.29 -5.65
CA ALA A 181 -18.87 -21.06 -4.63
C ALA A 181 -19.67 -20.79 -3.37
N GLY A 182 -19.43 -21.60 -2.33
CA GLY A 182 -19.91 -21.28 -1.00
C GLY A 182 -19.42 -19.89 -0.57
N PRO A 183 -19.89 -19.38 0.58
CA PRO A 183 -19.35 -18.17 1.18
C PRO A 183 -17.81 -18.19 1.12
N PRO A 184 -17.12 -17.09 0.77
CA PRO A 184 -15.66 -17.10 0.58
C PRO A 184 -14.87 -17.58 1.82
N GLN A 185 -15.52 -17.55 2.98
CA GLN A 185 -15.12 -18.20 4.23
C GLN A 185 -14.82 -19.71 4.08
N ASP A 186 -15.57 -20.45 3.26
CA ASP A 186 -15.36 -21.89 3.03
C ASP A 186 -14.01 -22.14 2.35
N ALA A 187 -13.59 -21.28 1.43
CA ALA A 187 -12.27 -21.37 0.78
C ALA A 187 -11.13 -21.09 1.77
N VAL A 188 -11.32 -20.14 2.69
CA VAL A 188 -10.36 -19.88 3.78
C VAL A 188 -10.27 -21.09 4.73
N LEU A 189 -11.41 -21.65 5.16
CA LEU A 189 -11.43 -22.84 6.00
C LEU A 189 -10.80 -24.05 5.29
N ALA A 190 -11.02 -24.24 3.98
CA ALA A 190 -10.39 -25.30 3.21
C ALA A 190 -8.85 -25.19 3.20
N VAL A 191 -8.30 -23.99 2.99
CA VAL A 191 -6.84 -23.77 3.02
C VAL A 191 -6.27 -24.00 4.43
N LEU A 192 -6.96 -23.55 5.48
CA LEU A 192 -6.54 -23.81 6.85
C LEU A 192 -6.60 -25.32 7.18
N ALA A 193 -7.60 -26.06 6.67
CA ALA A 193 -7.74 -27.50 6.89
C ALA A 193 -6.60 -28.29 6.26
N GLU A 194 -6.15 -27.94 5.05
CA GLU A 194 -4.96 -28.55 4.43
C GLU A 194 -3.70 -28.31 5.26
N ARG A 195 -3.51 -27.09 5.78
CA ARG A 195 -2.39 -26.77 6.68
C ARG A 195 -2.45 -27.54 7.99
N ALA A 196 -3.66 -27.71 8.55
CA ALA A 196 -3.86 -28.49 9.77
C ALA A 196 -3.55 -29.97 9.54
N ARG A 197 -4.01 -30.58 8.45
CA ARG A 197 -3.65 -31.97 8.06
C ARG A 197 -2.14 -32.17 7.88
N ALA A 198 -1.47 -31.19 7.27
CA ALA A 198 -0.03 -31.24 7.04
C ALA A 198 0.81 -31.10 8.32
N ALA A 199 0.32 -30.35 9.31
CA ALA A 199 1.00 -30.15 10.60
C ALA A 199 0.62 -31.21 11.65
N GLU A 200 -0.61 -31.71 11.60
CA GLU A 200 -1.22 -32.55 12.64
C GLU A 200 -1.91 -33.76 11.99
N GLY A 201 -1.25 -34.92 12.04
CA GLY A 201 -1.71 -36.15 11.36
C GLY A 201 -3.03 -36.75 11.86
N ALA A 202 -3.72 -36.10 12.79
CA ALA A 202 -5.01 -36.50 13.37
C ALA A 202 -6.10 -35.41 13.21
N PHE A 203 -5.97 -34.50 12.25
CA PHE A 203 -6.96 -33.43 12.02
C PHE A 203 -8.38 -33.97 11.75
N ALA A 204 -9.27 -33.81 12.73
CA ALA A 204 -10.66 -34.27 12.69
C ALA A 204 -11.68 -33.17 12.29
N GLY A 205 -11.21 -31.96 11.98
CA GLY A 205 -12.06 -30.80 11.70
C GLY A 205 -11.93 -29.67 12.74
N PHE A 206 -12.40 -28.49 12.36
CA PHE A 206 -12.42 -27.31 13.22
C PHE A 206 -13.62 -27.29 14.17
N ASP A 207 -13.41 -26.76 15.37
CA ASP A 207 -14.37 -26.72 16.47
C ASP A 207 -14.51 -25.28 16.99
N SER A 208 -15.74 -24.76 16.95
CA SER A 208 -16.03 -23.39 17.37
C SER A 208 -15.98 -23.18 18.89
N ARG A 209 -16.07 -24.24 19.71
CA ARG A 209 -15.85 -24.16 21.17
C ARG A 209 -14.37 -24.04 21.49
N ARG A 210 -13.49 -24.75 20.75
CA ARG A 210 -12.03 -24.54 20.84
C ARG A 210 -11.65 -23.13 20.38
N GLY A 211 -12.27 -22.65 19.29
CA GLY A 211 -12.11 -21.27 18.82
C GLY A 211 -12.56 -20.21 19.82
N GLU A 212 -13.72 -20.41 20.46
CA GLU A 212 -14.23 -19.52 21.51
C GLU A 212 -13.33 -19.54 22.76
N ALA A 213 -12.83 -20.71 23.14
CA ALA A 213 -11.89 -20.85 24.25
C ALA A 213 -10.59 -20.10 23.96
N LEU A 214 -10.04 -20.20 22.75
CA LEU A 214 -8.85 -19.43 22.33
C LEU A 214 -9.12 -17.92 22.30
N TYR A 215 -10.26 -17.48 21.78
CA TYR A 215 -10.65 -16.05 21.75
C TYR A 215 -10.70 -15.42 23.16
N ARG A 216 -11.17 -16.20 24.15
CA ARG A 216 -11.29 -15.79 25.56
C ARG A 216 -10.04 -16.10 26.40
N ALA A 217 -9.06 -16.85 25.87
CA ALA A 217 -7.91 -17.31 26.63
C ALA A 217 -7.07 -16.13 27.14
N LEU A 218 -6.70 -16.19 28.42
CA LEU A 218 -5.79 -15.21 29.01
C LEU A 218 -4.33 -15.55 28.69
N SER A 219 -3.57 -14.53 28.34
CA SER A 219 -2.15 -14.56 28.05
C SER A 219 -1.40 -13.58 28.94
N THR A 220 -0.16 -13.94 29.29
CA THR A 220 0.77 -13.11 30.07
C THR A 220 1.85 -12.46 29.20
N ASN A 221 1.75 -12.55 27.87
CA ASN A 221 2.76 -12.01 26.95
C ASN A 221 2.85 -10.48 26.98
N ASP A 222 1.69 -9.81 27.07
CA ASP A 222 1.57 -8.36 27.10
C ASP A 222 0.41 -7.99 28.05
N PRO A 223 0.64 -7.14 29.06
CA PRO A 223 -0.36 -6.82 30.08
C PRO A 223 -1.53 -5.96 29.57
N GLU A 224 -1.40 -5.32 28.41
CA GLU A 224 -2.49 -4.61 27.74
C GLU A 224 -3.25 -5.53 26.76
N LEU A 225 -2.58 -6.53 26.18
CA LEU A 225 -3.13 -7.49 25.21
C LEU A 225 -3.36 -8.89 25.82
N THR A 226 -4.09 -8.93 26.94
CA THR A 226 -4.29 -10.15 27.73
C THR A 226 -5.12 -11.23 27.03
N SER A 227 -5.86 -10.93 25.96
CA SER A 227 -6.66 -11.90 25.18
C SER A 227 -7.07 -11.29 23.83
N CYS A 228 -7.60 -12.09 22.90
CA CYS A 228 -8.23 -11.54 21.68
C CYS A 228 -9.40 -10.61 22.03
N ALA A 229 -10.19 -11.00 23.05
CA ALA A 229 -11.30 -10.21 23.58
C ALA A 229 -10.88 -8.85 24.18
N ALA A 230 -9.62 -8.64 24.55
CA ALA A 230 -9.15 -7.35 25.10
C ALA A 230 -9.31 -6.19 24.09
N CYS A 231 -9.09 -6.46 22.80
CA CYS A 231 -9.33 -5.50 21.71
C CYS A 231 -10.70 -5.68 21.03
N HIS A 232 -11.16 -6.93 20.87
CA HIS A 232 -12.36 -7.25 20.10
C HIS A 232 -13.67 -7.27 20.94
N GLY A 233 -13.58 -7.12 22.26
CA GLY A 233 -14.72 -7.19 23.18
C GLY A 233 -15.13 -8.63 23.53
N VAL A 234 -16.04 -8.78 24.49
CA VAL A 234 -16.57 -10.11 24.88
C VAL A 234 -17.54 -10.66 23.83
N ASP A 235 -18.25 -9.78 23.11
CA ASP A 235 -19.14 -10.12 22.00
C ASP A 235 -18.46 -9.74 20.66
N PRO A 236 -18.00 -10.71 19.85
CA PRO A 236 -17.28 -10.42 18.60
C PRO A 236 -18.15 -9.81 17.49
N ARG A 237 -19.47 -9.72 17.69
CA ARG A 237 -20.43 -9.03 16.81
C ARG A 237 -20.49 -7.52 17.07
N ALA A 238 -20.02 -7.07 18.23
CA ALA A 238 -19.90 -5.65 18.53
C ALA A 238 -18.63 -5.05 17.91
N ALA A 239 -18.58 -3.73 17.78
CA ALA A 239 -17.35 -3.03 17.45
C ALA A 239 -16.40 -3.04 18.65
N GLY A 240 -15.15 -3.47 18.42
CA GLY A 240 -14.07 -3.42 19.40
C GLY A 240 -13.32 -2.09 19.41
N ARG A 241 -12.26 -2.02 20.22
CA ARG A 241 -11.34 -0.88 20.30
C ARG A 241 -9.93 -1.36 20.58
N HIS A 242 -8.98 -0.94 19.76
CA HIS A 242 -7.57 -1.27 19.94
C HIS A 242 -7.04 -0.63 21.23
N VAL A 243 -6.51 -1.41 22.16
CA VAL A 243 -6.13 -0.92 23.51
C VAL A 243 -5.08 0.19 23.45
N LYS A 244 -4.01 0.03 22.65
CA LYS A 244 -2.91 1.00 22.53
C LYS A 244 -3.28 2.28 21.78
N SER A 245 -3.65 2.17 20.49
CA SER A 245 -3.98 3.34 19.67
C SER A 245 -5.33 3.98 20.01
N GLY A 246 -6.30 3.22 20.52
CA GLY A 246 -7.68 3.64 20.73
C GLY A 246 -8.53 3.62 19.46
N ARG A 247 -8.04 3.04 18.36
CA ARG A 247 -8.79 2.97 17.10
C ARG A 247 -10.00 2.04 17.23
N ALA A 248 -11.13 2.40 16.63
CA ALA A 248 -12.29 1.51 16.54
C ALA A 248 -11.94 0.28 15.67
N ILE A 249 -12.43 -0.89 16.07
CA ILE A 249 -12.26 -2.16 15.35
C ILE A 249 -13.64 -2.63 14.91
N GLU A 250 -13.86 -2.72 13.61
CA GLU A 250 -15.07 -3.32 13.03
C GLU A 250 -15.31 -4.73 13.59
N PRO A 251 -16.57 -5.17 13.77
CA PRO A 251 -16.90 -6.52 14.22
C PRO A 251 -16.09 -7.60 13.50
N VAL A 252 -15.72 -8.64 14.25
CA VAL A 252 -14.87 -9.73 13.78
C VAL A 252 -15.68 -11.01 13.50
N ALA A 253 -16.87 -11.12 14.08
CA ALA A 253 -17.90 -12.09 13.71
C ALA A 253 -18.46 -11.81 12.30
N VAL A 254 -18.74 -12.86 11.53
CA VAL A 254 -19.16 -12.77 10.12
C VAL A 254 -20.62 -12.31 9.99
N SER A 255 -21.50 -12.63 10.94
CA SER A 255 -22.90 -12.18 10.92
C SER A 255 -23.05 -10.64 10.96
N ALA A 256 -22.14 -9.97 11.68
CA ALA A 256 -22.08 -8.52 11.80
C ALA A 256 -21.17 -7.87 10.74
N ASN A 257 -20.26 -8.65 10.13
CA ASN A 257 -19.34 -8.15 9.12
C ASN A 257 -18.96 -9.25 8.09
N PRO A 258 -19.77 -9.43 7.02
CA PRO A 258 -19.57 -10.50 6.04
C PRO A 258 -18.26 -10.46 5.24
N GLU A 259 -17.50 -9.35 5.30
CA GLU A 259 -16.18 -9.23 4.69
C GLU A 259 -15.09 -9.99 5.47
N ARG A 260 -15.36 -10.39 6.72
CA ARG A 260 -14.42 -11.15 7.55
C ARG A 260 -14.21 -12.57 7.02
N PHE A 261 -12.97 -13.03 7.08
CA PHE A 261 -12.54 -14.36 6.62
C PHE A 261 -12.81 -14.67 5.14
N GLY A 262 -12.99 -13.66 4.27
CA GLY A 262 -13.17 -13.87 2.82
C GLY A 262 -11.88 -13.95 1.99
N ASP A 263 -10.71 -13.71 2.59
CA ASP A 263 -9.41 -13.64 1.90
C ASP A 263 -8.30 -14.23 2.80
N ILE A 264 -7.70 -15.34 2.35
CA ILE A 264 -6.66 -16.05 3.10
C ILE A 264 -5.39 -15.20 3.30
N ALA A 265 -5.02 -14.34 2.35
CA ALA A 265 -3.83 -13.50 2.49
C ALA A 265 -4.03 -12.42 3.58
N LYS A 266 -5.25 -11.88 3.70
CA LYS A 266 -5.61 -10.98 4.79
C LYS A 266 -5.68 -11.71 6.14
N VAL A 267 -6.19 -12.95 6.18
CA VAL A 267 -6.22 -13.80 7.38
C VAL A 267 -4.80 -14.14 7.85
N ASP A 268 -3.91 -14.57 6.96
CA ASP A 268 -2.51 -14.91 7.25
C ASP A 268 -1.73 -13.71 7.78
N LYS A 269 -1.88 -12.55 7.13
CA LYS A 269 -1.28 -11.28 7.57
C LYS A 269 -1.74 -10.92 8.99
N ARG A 270 -3.02 -11.15 9.30
CA ARG A 270 -3.60 -10.83 10.61
C ARG A 270 -3.09 -11.77 11.68
N PHE A 271 -3.20 -13.09 11.51
CA PHE A 271 -2.72 -14.07 12.49
C PHE A 271 -1.21 -13.99 12.72
N THR A 272 -0.41 -13.74 11.68
CA THR A 272 1.06 -13.65 11.81
C THR A 272 1.52 -12.57 12.79
N ARG A 273 0.78 -11.46 12.88
CA ARG A 273 1.04 -10.37 13.83
C ARG A 273 0.27 -10.60 15.14
N ASP A 274 -1.04 -10.80 15.06
CA ASP A 274 -1.93 -10.76 16.22
C ASP A 274 -1.69 -11.93 17.18
N CYS A 275 -1.39 -13.14 16.67
CA CYS A 275 -1.00 -14.27 17.53
C CYS A 275 0.29 -13.97 18.30
N LYS A 276 1.29 -13.35 17.67
CA LYS A 276 2.55 -13.01 18.35
C LYS A 276 2.37 -11.89 19.37
N ALA A 277 1.52 -10.92 19.08
CA ALA A 277 1.22 -9.81 19.98
C ALA A 277 0.43 -10.27 21.23
N VAL A 278 -0.60 -11.10 21.04
CA VAL A 278 -1.46 -11.58 22.14
C VAL A 278 -0.85 -12.78 22.86
N LEU A 279 -0.41 -13.82 22.14
CA LEU A 279 0.01 -15.12 22.70
C LEU A 279 1.53 -15.27 22.86
N GLY A 280 2.35 -14.32 22.38
CA GLY A 280 3.82 -14.44 22.37
C GLY A 280 4.39 -15.45 21.36
N ARG A 281 3.53 -16.11 20.58
CA ARG A 281 3.92 -17.16 19.61
C ARG A 281 3.06 -17.13 18.36
N ALA A 282 3.43 -17.89 17.34
CA ALA A 282 2.52 -18.17 16.24
C ALA A 282 1.36 -19.06 16.74
N CYS A 283 0.15 -18.84 16.20
CA CYS A 283 -0.93 -19.81 16.30
C CYS A 283 -0.64 -21.03 15.40
N THR A 284 -1.07 -22.22 15.81
CA THR A 284 -1.06 -23.41 14.93
C THR A 284 -2.13 -23.30 13.84
N ALA A 285 -2.05 -24.15 12.82
CA ALA A 285 -3.09 -24.20 11.78
C ALA A 285 -4.46 -24.64 12.34
N LEU A 286 -4.46 -25.54 13.35
CA LEU A 286 -5.68 -25.90 14.08
C LEU A 286 -6.27 -24.69 14.82
N GLU A 287 -5.46 -23.97 15.60
CA GLU A 287 -5.90 -22.77 16.34
C GLU A 287 -6.48 -21.68 15.42
N GLN A 288 -5.84 -21.44 14.27
CA GLN A 288 -6.31 -20.48 13.28
C GLN A 288 -7.67 -20.87 12.70
N GLY A 289 -7.86 -22.15 12.36
CA GLY A 289 -9.11 -22.64 11.78
C GLY A 289 -10.24 -22.80 12.80
N ASP A 290 -9.94 -23.18 14.04
CA ASP A 290 -10.90 -23.20 15.15
C ASP A 290 -11.41 -21.78 15.44
N TYR A 291 -10.50 -20.79 15.54
CA TYR A 291 -10.83 -19.38 15.71
C TYR A 291 -11.66 -18.82 14.56
N ALA A 292 -11.27 -19.13 13.31
CA ALA A 292 -12.03 -18.73 12.13
C ALA A 292 -13.43 -19.37 12.16
N ARG A 293 -13.54 -20.68 12.45
CA ARG A 293 -14.81 -21.40 12.53
C ARG A 293 -15.74 -20.78 13.57
N PHE A 294 -15.23 -20.48 14.76
CA PHE A 294 -15.97 -19.76 15.80
C PHE A 294 -16.54 -18.44 15.29
N LEU A 295 -15.75 -17.62 14.61
CA LEU A 295 -16.20 -16.30 14.15
C LEU A 295 -17.06 -16.32 12.87
N ILE A 296 -16.95 -17.37 12.07
CA ILE A 296 -17.81 -17.61 10.90
C ILE A 296 -19.21 -18.08 11.34
N GLU A 297 -19.32 -18.81 12.44
CA GLU A 297 -20.61 -19.23 13.03
C GLU A 297 -21.31 -18.16 13.90
N ARG A 298 -20.72 -16.97 14.05
CA ARG A 298 -21.18 -15.91 14.96
C ARG A 298 -21.62 -14.65 14.25
#